data_AF-A0A8T4DAU9-F1
#
_entry.id   AF-A0A8T4DAU9-F1
#
_cell.length_a   1.000
_cell.length_b   1.000
_cell.length_c   1.000
_cell.angle_alpha   90.00
_cell.angle_beta   90.00
_cell.angle_gamma   90.00
#
_symmetry.space_group_name_H-M   'P 1'
#
loop_
_entity.id
_entity.type
_entity.pdbx_description
1 polymer ?
#
loop_
_entity_poly.entity_id
_entity_poly.type
_entity_poly.pdbx_seq_one_letter_code
_entity_poly.pdbx_strand_id
1 'polypeptide(L)'
;MPSRVMNIGILGSGYVGTVTGAGLAELGNAVTFVDLDHERVAALNRGESPIFEPGLDELLAKNRGRCHATRDFERGRETFNYFESELKIMSVAKSELVPIIIIKEIFEQKRELERILQKHKVKEPEEIEKGIEEGKLPEHPSYEDFLSALAL
;
A
#
# COMPACT_ATOMS: atom_id res chain seq x y z
N MET A 1 22.74 -8.65 14.85
CA MET A 1 21.83 -7.58 15.32
C MET A 1 20.44 -8.20 15.39
N PRO A 2 19.64 -8.02 16.46
CA PRO A 2 18.25 -8.47 16.39
C PRO A 2 17.57 -7.66 15.28
N SER A 3 17.00 -8.34 14.29
CA SER A 3 16.15 -7.72 13.29
C SER A 3 15.00 -7.02 14.04
N ARG A 4 14.85 -5.71 13.84
CA ARG A 4 13.72 -4.97 14.41
C ARG A 4 12.43 -5.59 13.91
N VAL A 5 11.53 -5.96 14.82
CA VAL A 5 10.16 -6.34 14.49
C VAL A 5 9.46 -5.06 14.02
N MET A 6 8.98 -5.05 12.79
CA MET A 6 8.28 -3.90 12.19
C MET A 6 6.77 -4.09 12.20
N ASN A 7 6.03 -2.97 12.20
CA ASN A 7 4.59 -2.96 11.93
C ASN A 7 4.37 -2.66 10.44
N ILE A 8 3.54 -3.46 9.77
CA ILE A 8 3.34 -3.41 8.32
C ILE A 8 1.85 -3.35 8.01
N GLY A 9 1.45 -2.36 7.22
CA GLY A 9 0.08 -2.22 6.73
C GLY A 9 -0.06 -2.71 5.29
N ILE A 10 -1.09 -3.49 5.00
CA ILE A 10 -1.39 -3.99 3.65
C ILE A 10 -2.83 -3.65 3.28
N LEU A 11 -3.02 -2.77 2.29
CA LEU A 11 -4.33 -2.51 1.70
C LEU A 11 -4.58 -3.50 0.56
N GLY A 12 -5.63 -4.31 0.67
CA GLY A 12 -5.98 -5.35 -0.28
C GLY A 12 -5.39 -6.71 0.09
N SER A 13 -6.27 -7.68 0.27
CA SER A 13 -6.01 -9.08 0.62
C SER A 13 -6.23 -10.00 -0.58
N GLY A 14 -5.81 -9.53 -1.76
CA GLY A 14 -5.71 -10.36 -2.96
C GLY A 14 -4.39 -11.15 -2.98
N TYR A 15 -4.08 -11.75 -4.12
CA TYR A 15 -2.93 -12.64 -4.27
C TYR A 15 -1.61 -12.03 -3.75
N VAL A 16 -1.24 -10.85 -4.27
CA VAL A 16 0.01 -10.17 -3.92
C VAL A 16 0.01 -9.75 -2.45
N GLY A 17 -1.05 -9.07 -2.00
CA GLY A 17 -1.13 -8.57 -0.62
C GLY A 17 -1.01 -9.69 0.41
N THR A 18 -1.79 -10.78 0.26
CA THR A 18 -1.82 -11.89 1.21
C THR A 18 -0.51 -12.68 1.22
N VAL A 19 0.04 -13.05 0.06
CA VAL A 19 1.31 -13.80 0.00
C VAL A 19 2.44 -12.97 0.59
N THR A 20 2.53 -11.69 0.24
CA THR A 20 3.56 -10.78 0.75
C THR A 20 3.44 -10.60 2.26
N GLY A 21 2.22 -10.36 2.76
CA GLY A 21 1.97 -10.21 4.18
C GLY A 21 2.29 -11.46 4.99
N ALA A 22 1.89 -12.65 4.51
CA ALA A 22 2.21 -13.90 5.18
C ALA A 22 3.73 -14.13 5.26
N GLY A 23 4.47 -13.87 4.17
CA GLY A 23 5.93 -13.96 4.17
C GLY A 23 6.60 -12.97 5.12
N LEU A 24 6.12 -11.71 5.16
CA LEU A 24 6.64 -10.71 6.09
C LEU A 24 6.36 -11.07 7.55
N ALA A 25 5.21 -11.69 7.85
CA ALA A 25 4.88 -12.17 9.18
C ALA A 25 5.77 -13.36 9.60
N GLU A 26 6.09 -14.26 8.67
CA GLU A 26 7.04 -15.37 8.89
C GLU A 26 8.45 -14.87 9.21
N LEU A 27 8.86 -13.75 8.62
CA LEU A 27 10.12 -13.05 8.96
C LEU A 27 10.05 -12.31 10.32
N GLY A 28 8.93 -12.40 11.03
CA GLY A 28 8.77 -11.91 12.40
C GLY A 28 8.06 -10.56 12.54
N ASN A 29 7.58 -9.95 11.45
CA ASN A 29 6.90 -8.65 11.48
C ASN A 29 5.42 -8.77 11.89
N ALA A 30 4.86 -7.72 12.46
CA ALA A 30 3.41 -7.61 12.66
C ALA A 30 2.76 -7.04 11.38
N VAL A 31 1.74 -7.73 10.86
CA VAL A 31 1.11 -7.40 9.58
C VAL A 31 -0.38 -7.18 9.77
N THR A 32 -0.88 -6.06 9.26
CA THR A 32 -2.30 -5.73 9.26
C THR A 32 -2.81 -5.57 7.85
N PHE A 33 -3.73 -6.46 7.47
CA PHE A 33 -4.46 -6.41 6.23
C PHE A 33 -5.70 -5.52 6.38
N VAL A 34 -5.96 -4.68 5.40
CA VAL A 34 -7.17 -3.87 5.28
C VAL A 34 -7.85 -4.24 3.96
N ASP A 35 -9.06 -4.80 4.02
CA ASP A 35 -9.82 -5.18 2.83
C ASP A 35 -11.30 -4.89 3.03
N LEU A 36 -11.99 -4.47 1.96
CA LEU A 36 -13.43 -4.18 2.01
C LEU A 36 -14.26 -5.47 2.04
N ASP A 37 -13.72 -6.58 1.52
CA ASP A 37 -14.35 -7.89 1.46
C ASP A 37 -14.42 -8.53 2.86
N HIS A 38 -15.64 -8.79 3.32
CA HIS A 38 -15.88 -9.36 4.64
C HIS A 38 -15.39 -10.80 4.78
N GLU A 39 -15.52 -11.61 3.73
CA GLU A 39 -15.14 -13.02 3.77
C GLU A 39 -13.63 -13.15 3.86
N ARG A 40 -12.90 -12.32 3.09
CA ARG A 40 -11.43 -12.29 3.14
C ARG A 40 -10.90 -11.87 4.50
N VAL A 41 -11.46 -10.79 5.07
CA VAL A 41 -11.08 -10.33 6.41
C VAL A 41 -11.38 -11.40 7.46
N ALA A 42 -12.53 -12.08 7.37
CA ALA A 42 -12.89 -13.13 8.30
C ALA A 42 -11.94 -14.35 8.18
N ALA A 43 -11.61 -14.77 6.96
CA ALA A 43 -10.65 -15.86 6.71
C ALA A 43 -9.28 -15.54 7.33
N LEU A 44 -8.72 -14.37 7.02
CA LEU A 44 -7.41 -13.95 7.54
C LEU A 44 -7.38 -13.92 9.08
N ASN A 45 -8.44 -13.43 9.74
CA ASN A 45 -8.53 -13.43 11.19
C ASN A 45 -8.68 -14.83 11.82
N ARG A 46 -9.10 -15.83 11.03
CA ARG A 46 -9.05 -17.25 11.40
C ARG A 46 -7.69 -17.89 11.14
N GLY A 47 -6.77 -17.19 10.47
CA GLY A 47 -5.50 -17.74 10.01
C GLY A 47 -5.66 -18.60 8.75
N GLU A 48 -6.74 -18.40 8.01
CA GLU A 48 -7.06 -19.10 6.76
C GLU A 48 -6.77 -18.19 5.56
N SER A 49 -6.38 -18.79 4.44
CA SER A 49 -6.09 -18.06 3.22
C SER A 49 -7.38 -17.64 2.49
N PRO A 50 -7.55 -16.34 2.15
CA PRO A 50 -8.64 -15.88 1.29
C PRO A 50 -8.45 -16.19 -0.21
N ILE A 51 -7.29 -16.75 -0.58
CA ILE A 51 -6.89 -17.09 -1.95
C ILE A 51 -6.39 -18.53 -2.00
N PHE A 52 -6.33 -19.11 -3.20
CA PHE A 52 -5.63 -20.38 -3.38
C PHE A 52 -4.14 -20.14 -3.67
N GLU A 53 -3.28 -20.57 -2.77
CA GLU A 53 -1.83 -20.68 -2.96
C GLU A 53 -1.31 -21.85 -2.11
N PRO A 54 -0.58 -22.82 -2.69
CA PRO A 54 -0.05 -23.96 -1.94
C PRO A 54 0.77 -23.56 -0.70
N GLY A 55 0.39 -24.09 0.46
CA GLY A 55 1.09 -23.86 1.74
C GLY A 55 0.76 -22.53 2.43
N LEU A 56 -0.05 -21.66 1.83
CA LEU A 56 -0.38 -20.36 2.41
C LEU A 56 -1.27 -20.46 3.66
N ASP A 57 -2.21 -21.39 3.70
CA ASP A 57 -3.04 -21.65 4.89
C ASP A 57 -2.17 -22.02 6.10
N GLU A 58 -1.18 -22.90 5.91
CA GLU A 58 -0.26 -23.30 6.98
C GLU A 58 0.59 -22.13 7.45
N LEU A 59 1.07 -21.30 6.51
CA LEU A 59 1.88 -20.13 6.79
C LEU A 59 1.09 -19.06 7.58
N LEU A 60 -0.16 -18.81 7.19
CA LEU A 60 -1.06 -17.88 7.87
C LEU A 60 -1.47 -18.40 9.25
N ALA A 61 -1.79 -19.69 9.37
CA ALA A 61 -2.13 -20.31 10.64
C ALA A 61 -0.96 -20.23 11.64
N LYS A 62 0.26 -20.52 11.18
CA LYS A 62 1.49 -20.37 11.99
C LYS A 62 1.72 -18.94 12.46
N ASN A 63 1.39 -17.96 11.63
CA ASN A 63 1.62 -16.55 11.90
C ASN A 63 0.36 -15.78 12.37
N ARG A 64 -0.68 -16.48 12.82
CA ARG A 64 -1.96 -15.87 13.24
C ARG A 64 -1.81 -14.82 14.35
N GLY A 65 -0.80 -14.94 15.23
CA GLY A 65 -0.51 -13.93 16.26
C GLY A 65 0.13 -12.64 15.73
N ARG A 66 0.60 -12.64 14.48
CA ARG A 66 1.23 -11.51 13.80
C ARG A 66 0.38 -10.94 12.67
N CYS A 67 -0.52 -11.74 12.10
CA CYS A 67 -1.44 -11.34 11.03
C CYS A 67 -2.79 -10.93 11.60
N HIS A 68 -3.22 -9.70 11.31
CA HIS A 68 -4.53 -9.18 11.67
C HIS A 68 -5.23 -8.63 10.44
N ALA A 69 -6.56 -8.70 10.36
CA ALA A 69 -7.31 -8.13 9.25
C ALA A 69 -8.47 -7.25 9.74
N THR A 70 -8.72 -6.14 9.05
CA THR A 70 -9.84 -5.23 9.32
C THR A 70 -10.49 -4.76 8.03
N ARG A 71 -11.78 -4.40 8.10
CA ARG A 71 -12.50 -3.72 7.02
C ARG A 71 -12.53 -2.21 7.18
N ASP A 72 -12.28 -1.77 8.39
CA ASP A 72 -12.36 -0.37 8.76
C ASP A 72 -10.99 0.26 8.51
N PHE A 73 -10.94 1.13 7.50
CA PHE A 73 -9.76 1.90 7.12
C PHE A 73 -9.31 2.83 8.26
N GLU A 74 -10.25 3.44 8.98
CA GLU A 74 -10.00 4.32 10.13
C GLU A 74 -9.53 3.51 11.35
N ARG A 75 -10.06 2.31 11.56
CA ARG A 75 -9.58 1.41 12.61
C ARG A 75 -8.24 0.76 12.27
N GLY A 76 -7.96 0.49 11.00
CA GLY A 76 -6.62 0.18 10.51
C GLY A 76 -5.64 1.34 10.76
N ARG A 77 -6.14 2.57 10.64
CA ARG A 77 -5.44 3.83 10.97
C ARG A 77 -5.02 3.90 12.44
N GLU A 78 -5.94 3.58 13.37
CA GLU A 78 -5.78 3.84 14.81
C GLU A 78 -5.35 2.62 15.64
N THR A 79 -5.84 1.43 15.30
CA THR A 79 -5.64 0.22 16.13
C THR A 79 -4.34 -0.51 15.80
N PHE A 80 -3.83 -0.34 14.57
CA PHE A 80 -2.71 -1.12 14.05
C PHE A 80 -1.62 -0.26 13.42
N ASN A 81 -1.67 1.05 13.64
CA ASN A 81 -0.63 1.97 13.22
C ASN A 81 -0.37 1.96 11.70
N TYR A 82 -1.40 1.83 10.84
CA TYR A 82 -1.19 1.84 9.38
C TYR A 82 -0.43 3.08 8.89
N PHE A 83 -0.54 4.25 9.52
CA PHE A 83 0.29 5.41 9.14
C PHE A 83 1.69 5.40 9.75
N GLU A 84 1.88 4.77 10.91
CA GLU A 84 3.19 4.60 11.56
C GLU A 84 3.93 3.33 11.12
N SER A 85 3.27 2.47 10.34
CA SER A 85 3.86 1.25 9.81
C SER A 85 5.05 1.61 8.94
N GLU A 86 6.18 0.99 9.24
CA GLU A 86 7.46 1.26 8.57
C GLU A 86 7.41 0.86 7.09
N LEU A 87 6.54 -0.09 6.74
CA LEU A 87 6.25 -0.51 5.37
C LEU A 87 4.73 -0.55 5.11
N LYS A 88 4.31 -0.02 3.96
CA LYS A 88 2.91 -0.01 3.49
C LYS A 88 2.84 -0.66 2.11
N ILE A 89 1.93 -1.60 1.92
CA ILE A 89 1.73 -2.30 0.64
C ILE A 89 0.28 -2.07 0.20
N MET A 90 0.06 -1.72 -1.06
CA MET A 90 -1.29 -1.56 -1.61
C MET A 90 -1.46 -2.45 -2.85
N SER A 91 -2.42 -3.37 -2.78
CA SER A 91 -2.74 -4.36 -3.81
C SER A 91 -4.20 -4.22 -4.22
N VAL A 92 -4.48 -3.40 -5.24
CA VAL A 92 -5.85 -3.17 -5.75
C VAL A 92 -6.04 -3.87 -7.08
N ALA A 93 -7.10 -4.67 -7.22
CA ALA A 93 -7.34 -5.52 -8.38
C ALA A 93 -8.15 -4.87 -9.52
N LYS A 94 -8.15 -3.54 -9.68
CA LYS A 94 -8.84 -2.89 -10.80
C LYS A 94 -7.85 -2.44 -11.88
N SER A 95 -7.92 -3.17 -13.01
CA SER A 95 -7.28 -2.96 -14.33
C SER A 95 -5.78 -2.68 -14.35
N GLU A 96 -5.00 -3.65 -14.85
CA GLU A 96 -3.67 -3.51 -15.48
C GLU A 96 -2.58 -2.69 -14.76
N LEU A 97 -2.78 -2.28 -13.51
CA LEU A 97 -1.77 -1.57 -12.74
C LEU A 97 -0.93 -2.58 -11.96
N VAL A 98 0.34 -2.64 -12.34
CA VAL A 98 1.46 -3.29 -11.67
C VAL A 98 1.34 -3.09 -10.14
N PRO A 99 1.59 -4.13 -9.31
CA PRO A 99 1.52 -3.99 -7.86
C PRO A 99 2.44 -2.85 -7.37
N ILE A 100 1.83 -1.78 -6.84
CA ILE A 100 2.57 -0.62 -6.35
C ILE A 100 3.01 -0.90 -4.91
N ILE A 101 4.28 -1.26 -4.74
CA ILE A 101 4.95 -1.22 -3.44
C ILE A 101 5.20 0.26 -3.13
N ILE A 102 4.36 0.89 -2.31
CA ILE A 102 4.55 2.29 -1.90
C ILE A 102 5.61 2.32 -0.79
N ILE A 103 6.87 2.40 -1.20
CA ILE A 103 7.98 2.80 -0.33
C ILE A 103 7.71 4.26 0.10
N LYS A 104 8.03 4.60 1.36
CA LYS A 104 7.92 5.93 1.97
C LYS A 104 8.28 7.10 1.02
N GLU A 105 9.24 6.86 0.14
CA GLU A 105 9.71 7.77 -0.91
C GLU A 105 8.62 8.18 -1.90
N ILE A 106 7.72 7.29 -2.33
CA ILE A 106 6.59 7.63 -3.23
C ILE A 106 5.55 8.49 -2.51
N PHE A 107 5.33 8.29 -1.20
CA PHE A 107 4.39 9.12 -0.45
C PHE A 107 4.99 10.50 -0.12
N GLU A 108 6.29 10.56 0.16
CA GLU A 108 7.02 11.82 0.28
C GLU A 108 7.03 12.57 -1.04
N GLN A 109 7.31 11.88 -2.14
CA GLN A 109 7.22 12.40 -3.51
C GLN A 109 5.80 12.85 -3.86
N LYS A 110 4.75 12.11 -3.50
CA LYS A 110 3.37 12.53 -3.73
C LYS A 110 3.03 13.79 -2.93
N ARG A 111 3.43 13.88 -1.66
CA ARG A 111 3.21 15.08 -0.83
C ARG A 111 4.03 16.28 -1.33
N GLU A 112 5.24 16.03 -1.80
CA GLU A 112 6.10 17.04 -2.41
C GLU A 112 5.49 17.54 -3.71
N LEU A 113 5.05 16.63 -4.58
CA LEU A 113 4.32 16.91 -5.81
C LEU A 113 3.05 17.73 -5.53
N GLU A 114 2.20 17.30 -4.61
CA GLU A 114 1.00 18.05 -4.20
C GLU A 114 1.33 19.46 -3.70
N ARG A 115 2.42 19.64 -2.94
CA ARG A 115 2.90 20.96 -2.53
C ARG A 115 3.36 21.79 -3.71
N ILE A 116 4.11 21.21 -4.64
CA ILE A 116 4.60 21.89 -5.84
C ILE A 116 3.41 22.35 -6.69
N LEU A 117 2.44 21.47 -6.95
CA LEU A 117 1.24 21.79 -7.74
C LEU A 117 0.39 22.88 -7.07
N GLN A 118 0.15 22.78 -5.75
CA GLN A 118 -0.54 23.84 -5.00
C GLN A 118 0.19 25.18 -5.04
N LYS A 119 1.52 25.18 -4.84
CA LYS A 119 2.36 26.38 -4.85
C LYS A 119 2.28 27.09 -6.20
N HIS A 120 2.29 26.32 -7.29
CA HIS A 120 2.25 26.84 -8.66
C HIS A 120 0.82 26.96 -9.21
N LYS A 121 -0.20 26.71 -8.38
CA LYS A 121 -1.63 26.81 -8.72
C LYS A 121 -2.02 26.00 -9.96
N VAL A 122 -1.36 24.86 -10.16
CA VAL A 122 -1.70 23.90 -11.21
C VAL A 122 -3.00 23.21 -10.83
N LYS A 123 -3.98 23.24 -11.73
CA LYS A 123 -5.31 22.68 -11.52
C LYS A 123 -5.60 21.53 -12.46
N GLU A 124 -5.07 21.58 -13.68
CA GLU A 124 -5.33 20.60 -14.72
C GLU A 124 -4.03 19.88 -15.11
N PRO A 125 -4.10 18.59 -15.50
CA PRO A 125 -2.91 17.79 -15.82
C PRO A 125 -2.10 18.35 -16.99
N GLU A 126 -2.76 18.95 -17.99
CA GLU A 126 -2.12 19.54 -19.17
C GLU A 126 -1.24 20.75 -18.84
N GLU A 127 -1.46 21.37 -17.67
CA GLU A 127 -0.62 22.47 -17.18
C GLU A 127 0.71 21.99 -16.61
N ILE A 128 0.85 20.70 -16.31
CA ILE A 128 2.07 20.10 -15.75
C ILE A 128 3.15 20.02 -16.84
N GLU A 129 2.84 19.40 -17.98
CA GLU A 129 3.79 19.25 -19.09
C GLU A 129 4.27 20.62 -19.58
N LYS A 130 3.32 21.53 -19.82
CA LYS A 130 3.61 22.92 -20.19
C LYS A 130 4.40 23.66 -19.11
N GLY A 131 4.13 23.40 -17.83
CA GLY A 131 4.85 24.01 -16.71
C GLY A 131 6.30 23.55 -16.61
N ILE A 132 6.60 22.29 -16.98
CA ILE A 132 7.96 21.75 -17.06
C ILE A 132 8.71 22.38 -18.25
N GLU A 133 8.08 22.39 -19.44
CA GLU A 133 8.68 22.98 -20.66
C GLU A 133 8.99 24.48 -20.52
N GLU A 134 8.11 25.22 -19.84
CA GLU A 134 8.28 26.66 -19.57
C GLU A 134 9.22 26.94 -18.38
N GLY A 135 9.77 25.92 -17.72
CA GLY A 135 10.67 26.05 -16.56
C GLY A 135 9.99 26.61 -15.31
N LYS A 136 8.65 26.55 -15.24
CA LYS A 136 7.84 27.03 -14.12
C LYS A 136 7.65 25.98 -13.03
N LEU A 137 7.77 24.70 -13.38
CA LEU A 137 7.75 23.58 -12.47
C LEU A 137 9.16 22.94 -12.40
N PRO A 138 9.66 22.61 -11.21
CA PRO A 138 10.90 21.84 -11.08
C PRO A 138 10.69 20.43 -11.62
N GLU A 139 11.71 19.78 -12.21
CA GLU A 139 11.60 18.36 -12.57
C GLU A 139 11.32 17.49 -11.32
N HIS A 140 10.41 16.52 -11.45
CA HIS A 140 10.03 15.63 -10.36
C HIS A 140 9.70 14.23 -10.91
N PRO A 141 10.25 13.14 -10.35
CA PRO A 141 10.15 11.80 -10.91
C PRO A 141 8.71 11.27 -10.96
N SER A 142 7.83 11.71 -10.04
CA SER A 142 6.44 11.24 -10.00
C SER A 142 5.48 11.98 -10.93
N TYR A 143 5.95 12.92 -11.76
CA TYR A 143 5.05 13.55 -12.74
C TYR A 143 4.54 12.54 -13.76
N GLU A 144 5.39 11.65 -14.25
CA GLU A 144 5.03 10.63 -15.24
C GLU A 144 4.01 9.63 -14.69
N ASP A 145 4.21 9.18 -13.45
CA ASP A 145 3.25 8.33 -12.73
C ASP A 145 1.91 9.05 -12.50
N PHE A 146 1.94 10.34 -12.17
CA PHE A 146 0.75 11.15 -11.92
C PHE A 146 -0.06 11.41 -13.20
N LEU A 147 0.62 11.74 -14.31
CA LEU A 147 -0.02 11.93 -15.61
C LEU A 147 -0.62 10.62 -16.13
N SER A 148 0.11 9.51 -15.98
CA SER A 148 -0.36 8.17 -16.35
C SER A 148 -1.61 7.74 -15.57
N ALA A 149 -1.71 8.13 -14.29
CA ALA A 149 -2.87 7.84 -13.45
C ALA A 149 -4.12 8.67 -13.78
N LEU A 150 -3.97 9.83 -14.42
CA LEU A 150 -5.07 10.74 -14.78
C LEU A 150 -5.54 10.57 -16.24
N ALA A 151 -4.76 9.89 -17.07
CA ALA A 151 -5.11 9.57 -18.46
C ALA A 151 -6.09 8.38 -18.60
N LEU A 152 -6.61 7.84 -17.49
CA LEU A 152 -7.58 6.74 -17.39
C LEU A 152 -8.95 7.25 -16.91
#